data_AF-A0A4S8N0T7-F1
#
_entry.id   AF-A0A4S8N0T7-F1
#
_cell.length_a   1.000
_cell.length_b   1.000
_cell.length_c   1.000
_cell.angle_alpha   90.00
_cell.angle_beta   90.00
_cell.angle_gamma   90.00
#
_symmetry.space_group_name_H-M   'P 1'
#
loop_
_entity.id
_entity.type
_entity.pdbx_description
1 polymer ?
#
loop_
_entity_poly.entity_id
_entity_poly.type
_entity_poly.pdbx_seq_one_letter_code
_entity_poly.pdbx_strand_id
1 'polypeptide(L)'
;MRFLSRSHVTTIAVCAGLVVAAGAGGAVAGAQITGAQIKDNTVTTVDIKNGTLTRADLAPTSRGPVALHVKTVQSYIPASDWAKVSYTCPGTRKVLSAEAWLVSSRAAVQVEVPTEQVANAYSPDVTEADTVRMRVVCAVF
;
A
#
# COMPACT_ATOMS: atom_id res chain seq x y z
N MET A 1 -48.56 42.05 41.18
CA MET A 1 -47.16 41.63 40.91
C MET A 1 -46.50 41.33 42.25
N ARG A 2 -46.28 40.06 42.61
CA ARG A 2 -45.64 39.67 43.88
C ARG A 2 -44.12 39.78 43.70
N PHE A 3 -43.49 40.67 44.45
CA PHE A 3 -42.04 40.83 44.48
C PHE A 3 -41.39 39.55 45.02
N LEU A 4 -40.51 38.96 44.21
CA LEU A 4 -39.65 37.85 44.64
C LEU A 4 -38.76 38.35 45.78
N SER A 5 -38.86 37.70 46.94
CA SER A 5 -38.03 37.97 48.12
C SER A 5 -36.54 37.79 47.77
N ARG A 6 -35.66 38.61 48.36
CA ARG A 6 -34.19 38.53 48.21
C ARG A 6 -33.63 37.12 48.40
N SER A 7 -34.29 36.28 49.19
CA SER A 7 -33.93 34.88 49.42
C SER A 7 -34.17 33.95 48.22
N HIS A 8 -35.05 34.31 47.28
CA HIS A 8 -35.29 33.50 46.07
C HIS A 8 -34.27 33.84 44.97
N VAL A 9 -33.76 35.08 44.96
CA VAL A 9 -32.73 35.54 44.03
C VAL A 9 -31.40 34.84 44.30
N THR A 10 -31.04 34.64 45.56
CA THR A 10 -29.81 33.92 45.95
C THR A 10 -29.87 32.44 45.60
N THR A 11 -31.00 31.76 45.84
CA THR A 11 -31.15 30.34 45.49
C THR A 11 -31.08 30.12 43.98
N ILE A 12 -31.73 30.97 43.18
CA ILE A 12 -31.66 30.88 41.71
C ILE A 12 -30.24 31.12 41.21
N ALA A 13 -29.51 32.08 41.79
CA ALA A 13 -28.13 32.36 41.41
C ALA A 13 -27.17 31.20 41.75
N VAL A 14 -27.35 30.54 42.90
CA VAL A 14 -26.56 29.35 43.28
C VAL A 14 -26.89 28.17 42.38
N CYS A 15 -28.17 27.92 42.09
CA CYS A 15 -28.58 26.85 41.17
C CYS A 15 -28.07 27.09 39.74
N ALA A 16 -28.15 28.32 39.24
CA ALA A 16 -27.62 28.68 37.92
C ALA A 16 -26.09 28.55 37.88
N GLY A 17 -25.39 28.97 38.93
CA GLY A 17 -23.94 28.79 39.05
C GLY A 17 -23.51 27.32 39.09
N LEU A 18 -24.25 26.46 39.79
CA LEU A 18 -23.96 25.02 39.86
C LEU A 18 -24.19 24.32 38.51
N VAL A 19 -25.23 24.70 37.77
CA VAL A 19 -25.53 24.13 36.45
C VAL A 19 -24.48 24.55 35.41
N VAL A 20 -23.98 25.79 35.49
CA VAL A 20 -22.88 26.25 34.62
C VAL A 20 -21.55 25.59 35.00
N ALA A 21 -21.30 25.35 36.29
CA ALA A 21 -20.09 24.62 36.74
C ALA A 21 -20.12 23.13 36.40
N ALA A 22 -21.29 22.48 36.42
CA ALA A 22 -21.45 21.08 36.00
C ALA A 22 -21.49 20.89 34.48
N GLY A 23 -21.84 21.94 33.71
CA GLY A 23 -21.81 21.94 32.25
C GLY A 23 -20.41 22.08 31.62
N ALA A 24 -19.39 22.42 32.42
CA ALA A 24 -18.01 22.56 31.96
C ALA A 24 -17.27 21.21 31.78
N GLY A 25 -17.96 20.07 31.92
CA GLY A 25 -17.44 18.75 31.53
C GLY A 25 -17.35 18.51 30.02
N GLY A 26 -17.62 19.53 29.20
CA GLY A 26 -17.65 19.45 27.73
C GLY A 26 -16.30 19.48 27.03
N ALA A 27 -15.19 19.55 27.77
CA ALA A 27 -13.86 19.37 27.18
C ALA A 27 -13.37 17.93 27.40
N VAL A 28 -14.05 16.96 26.78
CA VAL A 28 -13.31 15.82 26.24
C VAL A 28 -12.49 16.37 25.09
N ALA A 29 -11.35 16.99 25.42
CA ALA A 29 -10.23 17.01 24.51
C ALA A 29 -10.04 15.54 24.14
N GLY A 30 -10.50 15.16 22.94
CA GLY A 30 -10.54 13.80 22.48
C GLY A 30 -9.15 13.24 22.61
N ALA A 31 -8.90 12.48 23.67
CA ALA A 31 -7.66 11.78 23.84
C ALA A 31 -7.56 10.88 22.62
N GLN A 32 -6.71 11.26 21.67
CA GLN A 32 -6.47 10.45 20.50
C GLN A 32 -5.90 9.14 21.03
N ILE A 33 -6.67 8.06 20.91
CA ILE A 33 -6.16 6.73 21.19
C ILE A 33 -5.04 6.49 20.18
N THR A 34 -3.81 6.41 20.67
CA THR A 34 -2.62 6.10 19.87
C THR A 34 -2.29 4.61 19.95
N GLY A 35 -1.39 4.15 19.09
CA GLY A 35 -0.89 2.77 19.16
C GLY A 35 -0.29 2.41 20.53
N ALA A 36 0.25 3.37 21.28
CA ALA A 36 0.83 3.12 22.61
C ALA A 36 -0.22 2.68 23.67
N GLN A 37 -1.49 2.97 23.43
CA GLN A 37 -2.59 2.59 24.32
C GLN A 37 -3.27 1.28 23.90
N ILE A 38 -2.91 0.76 22.73
CA ILE A 38 -3.43 -0.49 22.19
C ILE A 38 -2.40 -1.58 22.48
N LYS A 39 -2.84 -2.66 23.13
CA LYS A 39 -1.97 -3.80 23.40
C LYS A 39 -1.70 -4.56 22.10
N ASP A 40 -0.47 -5.02 21.91
CA ASP A 40 -0.11 -5.82 20.74
C ASP A 40 -0.99 -7.05 20.59
N ASN A 41 -1.34 -7.37 19.34
CA ASN A 41 -2.15 -8.53 18.94
C ASN A 41 -3.59 -8.56 19.50
N THR A 42 -4.13 -7.44 20.03
CA THR A 42 -5.52 -7.43 20.54
C THR A 42 -6.55 -6.90 19.55
N VAL A 43 -6.14 -6.16 18.52
CA VAL A 43 -7.06 -5.70 17.47
C VAL A 43 -7.19 -6.80 16.42
N THR A 44 -8.42 -7.23 16.21
CA THR A 44 -8.76 -8.29 15.26
C THR A 44 -9.74 -7.78 14.22
N THR A 45 -10.08 -8.63 13.24
CA THR A 45 -11.00 -8.24 12.16
C THR A 45 -12.42 -7.95 12.66
N VAL A 46 -12.85 -8.49 13.80
CA VAL A 46 -14.19 -8.19 14.37
C VAL A 46 -14.28 -6.78 14.96
N ASP A 47 -13.15 -6.20 15.36
CA ASP A 47 -13.07 -4.84 15.89
C ASP A 47 -13.11 -3.77 14.78
N ILE A 48 -12.89 -4.18 13.53
CA ILE A 48 -12.80 -3.30 12.37
C ILE A 48 -14.11 -3.33 11.60
N LYS A 49 -14.75 -2.17 11.46
CA LYS A 49 -15.94 -2.04 10.61
C LYS A 49 -15.57 -2.22 9.13
N ASN A 50 -16.34 -3.01 8.40
CA ASN A 50 -16.10 -3.24 6.98
C ASN A 50 -16.06 -1.94 6.17
N GLY A 51 -15.06 -1.83 5.29
CA GLY A 51 -14.89 -0.70 4.37
C GLY A 51 -14.39 0.60 5.02
N THR A 52 -14.05 0.62 6.31
CA THR A 52 -13.55 1.84 6.96
C THR A 52 -12.04 2.01 6.89
N LEU A 53 -11.27 0.94 6.67
CA LEU A 53 -9.84 1.04 6.40
C LEU A 53 -9.59 1.17 4.90
N THR A 54 -8.83 2.19 4.54
CA THR A 54 -8.41 2.50 3.17
C THR A 54 -6.90 2.39 3.03
N ARG A 55 -6.40 2.45 1.78
CA ARG A 55 -4.94 2.46 1.53
C ARG A 55 -4.25 3.66 2.19
N ALA A 56 -4.95 4.77 2.40
CA ALA A 56 -4.39 5.96 3.02
C ALA A 56 -4.07 5.76 4.51
N ASP A 57 -4.83 4.89 5.19
CA ASP A 57 -4.65 4.58 6.62
C ASP A 57 -3.44 3.68 6.88
N LEU A 58 -2.94 3.00 5.85
CA LEU A 58 -1.76 2.15 5.94
C LEU A 58 -0.48 2.97 5.75
N ALA A 59 0.53 2.66 6.57
CA ALA A 59 1.88 3.16 6.36
C ALA A 59 2.39 2.76 4.96
N PRO A 60 3.21 3.59 4.29
CA PRO A 60 3.71 3.29 2.94
C PRO A 60 4.34 1.90 2.80
N THR A 61 5.07 1.45 3.81
CA THR A 61 5.71 0.13 3.86
C THR A 61 4.74 -1.05 3.99
N SER A 62 3.51 -0.79 4.43
CA SER A 62 2.45 -1.79 4.57
C SER A 62 1.53 -1.83 3.35
N ARG A 63 1.76 -0.98 2.34
CA ARG A 63 0.94 -0.96 1.13
C ARG A 63 1.47 -1.98 0.13
N GLY A 64 0.54 -2.73 -0.47
CA GLY A 64 0.85 -3.61 -1.60
C GLY A 64 1.11 -2.82 -2.90
N PRO A 65 1.63 -3.52 -3.94
CA PRO A 65 1.89 -2.91 -5.23
C PRO A 65 0.61 -2.41 -5.89
N VAL A 66 0.70 -1.26 -6.55
CA VAL A 66 -0.39 -0.64 -7.32
C VAL A 66 0.07 -0.29 -8.73
N ALA A 67 -0.92 0.03 -9.58
CA ALA A 67 -0.70 0.35 -10.99
C ALA A 67 0.18 -0.72 -11.64
N LEU A 68 -0.34 -1.91 -11.92
CA LEU A 68 0.44 -2.93 -12.62
C LEU A 68 0.73 -2.50 -14.07
N HIS A 69 1.93 -2.77 -14.54
CA HIS A 69 2.35 -2.56 -15.92
C HIS A 69 3.01 -3.83 -16.45
N VAL A 70 2.33 -4.51 -17.37
CA VAL A 70 2.81 -5.75 -17.97
C VAL A 70 3.36 -5.44 -19.35
N LYS A 71 4.59 -5.86 -19.62
CA LYS A 71 5.22 -5.71 -20.94
C LYS A 71 5.83 -7.03 -21.39
N THR A 72 5.58 -7.38 -22.65
CA THR A 72 6.33 -8.42 -23.35
C THR A 72 7.31 -7.76 -24.30
N VAL A 73 8.58 -8.17 -24.21
CA VAL A 73 9.67 -7.80 -25.10
C VAL A 73 10.27 -9.06 -25.71
N GLN A 74 10.92 -8.94 -26.86
CA GLN A 74 11.50 -10.09 -27.55
C GLN A 74 12.74 -9.70 -28.34
N SER A 75 13.62 -10.68 -28.57
CA SER A 75 14.74 -10.55 -29.50
C SER A 75 14.91 -11.83 -30.30
N TYR A 76 15.22 -11.66 -31.58
CA TYR A 76 15.68 -12.74 -32.44
C TYR A 76 17.07 -13.23 -32.01
N ILE A 77 17.31 -14.52 -32.16
CA ILE A 77 18.57 -15.21 -31.90
C ILE A 77 18.94 -16.01 -33.14
N PRO A 78 20.07 -15.75 -33.80
CA PRO A 78 20.60 -16.61 -34.85
C PRO A 78 20.95 -18.01 -34.33
N ALA A 79 21.05 -18.98 -35.24
CA ALA A 79 21.55 -20.31 -34.89
C ALA A 79 23.01 -20.23 -34.41
N SER A 80 23.34 -21.05 -33.41
CA SER A 80 24.65 -21.11 -32.74
C SER A 80 25.10 -19.78 -32.13
N ASP A 81 24.14 -18.96 -31.70
CA ASP A 81 24.39 -17.69 -31.03
C ASP A 81 23.65 -17.62 -29.69
N TRP A 82 23.97 -16.60 -28.90
CA TRP A 82 23.31 -16.29 -27.64
C TRP A 82 22.53 -14.98 -27.77
N ALA A 83 21.50 -14.80 -26.94
CA ALA A 83 20.82 -13.51 -26.86
C ALA A 83 20.54 -13.07 -25.44
N LYS A 84 20.50 -11.74 -25.30
CA LYS A 84 20.02 -11.02 -24.13
C LYS A 84 18.83 -10.16 -24.53
N VAL A 85 17.73 -10.28 -23.78
CA VAL A 85 16.62 -9.34 -23.82
C VAL A 85 16.57 -8.60 -22.50
N SER A 86 16.53 -7.27 -22.56
CA SER A 86 16.41 -6.42 -21.38
C SER A 86 15.16 -5.57 -21.44
N TYR A 87 14.54 -5.38 -20.28
CA TYR A 87 13.46 -4.41 -20.11
C TYR A 87 13.66 -3.60 -18.84
N THR A 88 13.48 -2.29 -18.96
CA THR A 88 13.48 -1.35 -17.83
C THR A 88 12.06 -0.90 -17.58
N CYS A 89 11.57 -1.13 -16.36
CA CYS A 89 10.28 -0.65 -15.91
C CYS A 89 10.22 0.89 -16.02
N PRO A 90 9.13 1.47 -16.56
CA PRO A 90 9.07 2.91 -16.79
C PRO A 90 8.87 3.70 -15.49
N GLY A 91 9.48 4.89 -15.42
CA GLY A 91 9.33 5.81 -14.30
C GLY A 91 9.91 5.25 -12.99
N THR A 92 9.15 5.34 -11.90
CA THR A 92 9.53 4.86 -10.56
C THR A 92 9.07 3.42 -10.28
N ARG A 93 8.60 2.70 -11.31
CA ARG A 93 8.10 1.34 -11.14
C ARG A 93 9.24 0.36 -10.88
N LYS A 94 8.97 -0.62 -10.03
CA LYS A 94 9.86 -1.75 -9.75
C LYS A 94 9.38 -3.03 -10.42
N VAL A 95 10.31 -3.93 -10.76
CA VAL A 95 10.04 -5.28 -11.25
C VAL A 95 9.41 -6.09 -10.13
N LEU A 96 8.18 -6.58 -10.37
CA LEU A 96 7.51 -7.55 -9.50
C LEU A 96 7.82 -8.99 -9.90
N SER A 97 7.87 -9.23 -11.20
CA SER A 97 8.08 -10.55 -11.77
C SER A 97 8.63 -10.41 -13.18
N ALA A 98 9.48 -11.35 -13.55
CA ALA A 98 9.93 -11.53 -14.91
C ALA A 98 9.95 -13.03 -15.21
N GLU A 99 9.46 -13.37 -16.39
CA GLU A 99 9.51 -14.73 -16.94
C GLU A 99 9.98 -14.63 -18.39
N ALA A 100 10.66 -15.66 -18.87
CA ALA A 100 11.12 -15.69 -20.24
C ALA A 100 11.09 -17.11 -20.79
N TRP A 101 10.93 -17.20 -22.11
CA TRP A 101 10.82 -18.45 -22.84
C TRP A 101 11.29 -18.27 -24.28
N LEU A 102 11.74 -19.37 -24.89
CA LEU A 102 11.97 -19.46 -26.32
C LEU A 102 10.66 -19.79 -27.03
N VAL A 103 10.50 -19.29 -28.26
CA VAL A 103 9.25 -19.46 -29.02
C VAL A 103 9.19 -20.84 -29.67
N SER A 104 10.29 -21.30 -30.24
CA SER A 104 10.34 -22.54 -31.03
C SER A 104 11.08 -23.66 -30.32
N SER A 105 12.08 -23.34 -29.50
CA SER A 105 12.93 -24.31 -28.81
C SER A 105 12.53 -24.51 -27.34
N ARG A 106 13.00 -25.61 -26.74
CA ARG A 106 12.81 -25.92 -25.31
C ARG A 106 14.09 -25.79 -24.48
N ALA A 107 15.06 -25.02 -24.97
CA ALA A 107 16.30 -24.77 -24.24
C ALA A 107 16.02 -23.90 -22.99
N ALA A 108 16.97 -23.91 -22.05
CA ALA A 108 16.86 -23.15 -20.81
C ALA A 108 17.00 -21.64 -21.09
N VAL A 109 16.14 -20.84 -20.47
CA VAL A 109 16.27 -19.39 -20.44
C VAL A 109 16.49 -18.97 -19.00
N GLN A 110 17.57 -18.24 -18.74
CA GLN A 110 17.85 -17.67 -17.43
C GLN A 110 17.23 -16.28 -17.34
N VAL A 111 16.52 -16.00 -16.25
CA VAL A 111 15.98 -14.68 -15.95
C VAL A 111 16.70 -14.11 -14.73
N GLU A 112 17.06 -12.83 -14.82
CA GLU A 112 17.74 -12.10 -13.76
C GLU A 112 17.12 -10.71 -13.57
N VAL A 113 17.01 -10.27 -12.32
CA VAL A 113 16.55 -8.92 -11.96
C VAL A 113 17.70 -8.21 -11.25
N PRO A 114 18.68 -7.65 -11.99
CA PRO A 114 19.91 -7.11 -11.40
C PRO A 114 19.69 -5.83 -10.60
N THR A 115 18.61 -5.10 -10.88
CA THR A 115 18.17 -3.93 -10.11
C THR A 115 16.67 -3.98 -9.91
N GLU A 116 16.16 -3.17 -8.99
CA GLU A 116 14.71 -3.11 -8.75
C GLU A 116 13.90 -2.70 -9.99
N GLN A 117 14.51 -2.14 -11.05
CA GLN A 117 13.78 -1.64 -12.23
C GLN A 117 14.11 -2.38 -13.53
N VAL A 118 15.10 -3.27 -13.54
CA VAL A 118 15.59 -3.92 -14.76
C VAL A 118 15.40 -5.42 -14.65
N ALA A 119 14.88 -6.03 -15.71
CA ALA A 119 14.84 -7.47 -15.89
C ALA A 119 15.60 -7.86 -17.17
N ASN A 120 16.38 -8.92 -17.08
CA ASN A 120 17.13 -9.51 -18.18
C ASN A 120 16.70 -10.97 -18.38
N ALA A 121 16.63 -11.38 -19.63
CA ALA A 121 16.52 -12.78 -20.03
C ALA A 121 17.70 -13.15 -20.91
N TYR A 122 18.32 -14.30 -20.64
CA TYR A 122 19.47 -14.84 -21.34
C TYR A 122 19.16 -16.23 -21.87
N SER A 123 19.51 -16.48 -23.12
CA SER A 123 19.45 -17.81 -23.73
C SER A 123 20.80 -18.11 -24.39
N PRO A 124 21.59 -19.05 -23.86
CA PRO A 124 22.82 -19.49 -24.52
C PRO A 124 22.54 -20.50 -25.63
N ASP A 125 23.38 -20.46 -26.67
CA ASP A 125 23.61 -21.53 -27.66
C ASP A 125 22.36 -22.21 -28.20
N VAL A 126 21.49 -21.47 -28.89
CA VAL A 126 20.36 -22.09 -29.60
C VAL A 126 20.86 -22.82 -30.85
N THR A 127 20.50 -24.10 -31.01
CA THR A 127 20.94 -24.92 -32.15
C THR A 127 20.34 -24.47 -33.47
N GLU A 128 19.13 -23.92 -33.42
CA GLU A 128 18.42 -23.34 -34.55
C GLU A 128 18.01 -21.91 -34.21
N ALA A 129 17.78 -21.08 -35.24
CA ALA A 129 17.36 -19.71 -35.04
C ALA A 129 16.03 -19.66 -34.27
N ASP A 130 15.93 -18.75 -33.30
CA ASP A 130 14.78 -18.66 -32.42
C ASP A 130 14.51 -17.21 -31.99
N THR A 131 13.50 -17.01 -31.15
CA THR A 131 13.17 -15.75 -30.51
C THR A 131 13.01 -15.99 -29.01
N VAL A 132 13.81 -15.30 -28.22
CA VAL A 132 13.55 -15.21 -26.77
C VAL A 132 12.50 -14.14 -26.53
N ARG A 133 11.46 -14.50 -25.77
CA ARG A 133 10.44 -13.59 -25.26
C ARG A 133 10.59 -13.48 -23.76
N MET A 134 10.42 -12.26 -23.25
CA MET A 134 10.38 -11.99 -21.83
C MET A 134 9.11 -11.19 -21.50
N ARG A 135 8.34 -11.64 -20.53
CA ARG A 135 7.22 -10.90 -19.94
C ARG A 135 7.65 -10.38 -18.59
N VAL A 136 7.55 -9.06 -18.40
CA VAL A 136 7.90 -8.37 -17.17
C VAL A 136 6.66 -7.69 -16.61
N VAL A 137 6.44 -7.86 -15.32
CA VAL A 137 5.41 -7.17 -14.55
C VAL A 137 6.10 -6.13 -13.67
N CYS A 138 5.72 -4.87 -13.85
CA CYS A 138 6.23 -3.74 -13.09
C CYS A 138 5.11 -3.12 -12.24
N ALA A 139 5.42 -2.53 -11.09
CA ALA A 139 4.44 -1.84 -10.25
C ALA A 139 5.04 -0.68 -9.45
N VAL A 140 4.15 0.17 -8.92
CA VAL A 140 4.49 1.22 -7.96
C VAL A 140 4.20 0.70 -6.56
N PHE A 141 5.03 1.07 -5.58
CA PHE A 141 4.86 0.76 -4.16
C PHE A 141 4.46 2.04 -3.40
#